data_AF-A0A7X5N1P2-F1
#
_entry.id   AF-A0A7X5N1P2-F1
#
_cell.length_a   1.000
_cell.length_b   1.000
_cell.length_c   1.000
_cell.angle_alpha   90.00
_cell.angle_beta   90.00
_cell.angle_gamma   90.00
#
_symmetry.space_group_name_H-M   'P 1'
#
loop_
_entity.id
_entity.type
_entity.pdbx_description
1 polymer ?
#
loop_
_entity_poly.entity_id
_entity_poly.type
_entity_poly.pdbx_seq_one_letter_code
_entity_poly.pdbx_strand_id
1 'polypeptide(L)'
;AVVDVLQTPAFLVRQTDFIKNVCAAGKPVNIKKGQFLAPWDMKPVVDKAKSTGNEQIMVCERGASFGYNNLVSDMRSLSVMRDTGCPVVFDATHSVQLPGGQGSSSGGQREFVPVLARAAVAVGISGLFAETHPDPSKALSDGPNAWPLDRMEELLETLMELDAVTKKHGFA
;
A
#
# COMPACT_ATOMS: atom_id res chain seq x y z
N ALA A 1 19.23 14.58 7.26
CA ALA A 1 18.73 13.41 6.49
C ALA A 1 17.64 13.88 5.54
N VAL A 2 17.42 13.22 4.38
CA VAL A 2 16.49 13.69 3.32
C VAL A 2 15.09 13.08 3.32
N VAL A 3 14.86 11.98 4.05
CA VAL A 3 13.57 11.28 4.15
C VAL A 3 13.33 10.80 5.58
N ASP A 4 12.07 10.70 6.00
CA ASP A 4 11.70 10.21 7.34
C ASP A 4 11.31 8.73 7.35
N VAL A 5 10.81 8.21 6.22
CA VAL A 5 10.38 6.82 6.05
C VAL A 5 11.10 6.22 4.84
N LEU A 6 11.59 4.99 4.97
CA LEU A 6 12.11 4.20 3.85
C LEU A 6 11.00 3.26 3.33
N GLN A 7 10.98 2.99 2.03
CA GLN A 7 10.01 2.08 1.44
C GLN A 7 10.70 0.92 0.71
N THR A 8 10.29 -0.31 1.04
CA THR A 8 10.72 -1.51 0.31
C THR A 8 9.77 -1.76 -0.88
N PRO A 9 10.27 -1.84 -2.12
CA PRO A 9 9.45 -2.13 -3.30
C PRO A 9 8.84 -3.54 -3.28
N ALA A 10 7.63 -3.69 -3.84
CA ALA A 10 6.85 -4.93 -3.79
C ALA A 10 7.60 -6.15 -4.38
N PHE A 11 8.31 -5.99 -5.51
CA PHE A 11 9.08 -7.08 -6.10
C PHE A 11 10.31 -7.50 -5.28
N LEU A 12 10.78 -6.63 -4.39
CA LEU A 12 11.97 -6.87 -3.56
C LEU A 12 11.62 -7.34 -2.14
N VAL A 13 10.34 -7.55 -1.83
CA VAL A 13 9.82 -7.92 -0.49
C VAL A 13 10.35 -9.26 0.06
N ARG A 14 11.03 -10.07 -0.76
CA ARG A 14 11.68 -11.32 -0.33
C ARG A 14 13.20 -11.25 -0.29
N GLN A 15 13.81 -10.17 -0.77
CA GLN A 15 15.26 -10.02 -0.89
C GLN A 15 15.88 -9.71 0.47
N THR A 16 16.51 -10.73 1.08
CA THR A 16 16.97 -10.68 2.47
C THR A 16 17.94 -9.54 2.73
N ASP A 17 18.97 -9.42 1.91
CA ASP A 17 20.02 -8.42 2.11
C ASP A 17 19.48 -7.01 1.90
N PHE A 18 18.59 -6.82 0.91
CA PHE A 18 17.91 -5.55 0.70
C PHE A 18 17.11 -5.12 1.94
N ILE A 19 16.26 -6.00 2.47
CA ILE A 19 15.42 -5.71 3.65
C ILE A 19 16.29 -5.39 4.85
N LYS A 20 17.31 -6.20 5.13
CA LYS A 20 18.20 -5.98 6.28
C LYS A 20 18.95 -4.65 6.15
N ASN A 21 19.48 -4.33 4.98
CA ASN A 21 20.20 -3.07 4.75
C ASN A 21 19.28 -1.85 4.89
N VAL A 22 18.04 -1.91 4.38
CA VAL A 22 17.05 -0.84 4.56
C VAL A 22 16.68 -0.67 6.03
N CYS A 23 16.43 -1.75 6.76
CA CYS A 23 16.00 -1.67 8.17
C CYS A 23 17.13 -1.26 9.11
N ALA A 24 18.38 -1.63 8.80
CA ALA A 24 19.58 -1.23 9.54
C ALA A 24 19.87 0.29 9.48
N ALA A 25 19.23 1.03 8.56
CA ALA A 25 19.32 2.48 8.50
C ALA A 25 18.61 3.19 9.69
N GLY A 26 17.87 2.45 10.53
CA GLY A 26 17.30 2.96 11.79
C GLY A 26 16.10 3.89 11.64
N LYS A 27 15.50 3.99 10.44
CA LYS A 27 14.28 4.76 10.17
C LYS A 27 13.05 3.86 10.10
N PRO A 28 11.83 4.42 10.29
CA PRO A 28 10.62 3.71 9.94
C PRO A 28 10.65 3.16 8.52
N VAL A 29 10.16 1.93 8.33
CA VAL A 29 10.15 1.25 7.04
C VAL A 29 8.73 0.84 6.66
N ASN A 30 8.28 1.26 5.48
CA ASN A 30 7.06 0.77 4.86
C ASN A 30 7.37 -0.37 3.88
N ILE A 31 6.91 -1.58 4.15
CA ILE A 31 7.17 -2.75 3.31
C ILE A 31 5.95 -3.03 2.43
N LYS A 32 6.05 -2.79 1.12
CA LYS A 32 5.00 -3.13 0.15
C LYS A 32 4.91 -4.65 -0.01
N LYS A 33 3.73 -5.23 0.22
CA LYS A 33 3.47 -6.65 -0.03
C LYS A 33 3.64 -6.94 -1.53
N GLY A 34 4.35 -8.02 -1.84
CA GLY A 34 4.48 -8.50 -3.22
C GLY A 34 3.13 -8.94 -3.78
N GLN A 35 2.87 -8.70 -5.06
CA GLN A 35 1.63 -9.13 -5.71
C GLN A 35 1.48 -10.66 -5.73
N PHE A 36 2.59 -11.37 -5.55
CA PHE A 36 2.70 -12.83 -5.49
C PHE A 36 2.65 -13.41 -4.07
N LEU A 37 2.54 -12.57 -3.03
CA LEU A 37 2.48 -13.05 -1.63
C LEU A 37 1.06 -13.08 -1.09
N ALA A 38 0.75 -14.16 -0.37
CA ALA A 38 -0.38 -14.21 0.52
C ALA A 38 -0.14 -13.29 1.74
N PRO A 39 -1.19 -12.79 2.41
CA PRO A 39 -1.02 -11.87 3.54
C PRO A 39 -0.30 -12.48 4.74
N TRP A 40 -0.53 -13.77 5.06
CA TRP A 40 0.16 -14.45 6.16
C TRP A 40 1.67 -14.65 5.90
N ASP A 41 2.10 -14.64 4.64
CA ASP A 41 3.52 -14.72 4.28
C ASP A 41 4.30 -13.42 4.55
N MET A 42 3.60 -12.35 4.98
CA MET A 42 4.26 -11.13 5.46
C MET A 42 4.85 -11.29 6.86
N LYS A 43 4.41 -12.28 7.66
CA LYS A 43 4.96 -12.49 9.01
C LYS A 43 6.47 -12.79 8.99
N PRO A 44 6.99 -13.74 8.19
CA PRO A 44 8.43 -13.95 8.05
C PRO A 44 9.19 -12.74 7.47
N VAL A 45 8.54 -11.92 6.64
CA VAL A 45 9.14 -10.68 6.09
C VAL A 45 9.35 -9.65 7.21
N VAL A 46 8.33 -9.46 8.05
CA VAL A 46 8.40 -8.58 9.23
C VAL A 46 9.42 -9.08 10.24
N ASP A 47 9.44 -10.38 10.54
CA ASP A 47 10.41 -10.96 11.48
C ASP A 47 11.86 -10.74 11.02
N LYS A 48 12.11 -10.85 9.71
CA LYS A 48 13.40 -10.53 9.10
C LYS A 48 13.74 -9.04 9.21
N ALA A 49 12.77 -8.15 9.00
CA ALA A 49 12.98 -6.71 9.14
C ALA A 49 13.33 -6.36 10.60
N LYS A 50 12.57 -6.89 11.56
CA LYS A 50 12.79 -6.69 13.00
C LYS A 50 14.07 -7.33 13.52
N SER A 51 14.60 -8.36 12.86
CA SER A 51 15.88 -8.97 13.25
C SER A 51 17.08 -8.01 13.18
N THR A 52 16.93 -6.83 12.57
CA THR A 52 17.97 -5.77 12.59
C THR A 52 17.90 -4.89 13.84
N GLY A 53 16.96 -5.13 14.75
CA GLY A 53 16.67 -4.28 15.92
C GLY A 53 15.76 -3.08 15.61
N ASN A 54 15.24 -2.95 14.38
CA ASN A 54 14.32 -1.89 14.01
C ASN A 54 12.87 -2.35 14.16
N GLU A 55 12.16 -1.80 15.15
CA GLU A 55 10.76 -2.14 15.44
C GLU A 55 9.75 -1.26 14.68
N GLN A 56 10.20 -0.20 14.00
CA GLN A 56 9.34 0.77 13.32
C GLN A 56 8.96 0.29 11.90
N ILE A 57 8.25 -0.83 11.82
CA ILE A 57 7.90 -1.49 10.56
C ILE A 57 6.41 -1.35 10.29
N MET A 58 6.05 -0.89 9.09
CA MET A 58 4.70 -0.91 8.52
C MET A 58 4.62 -1.94 7.39
N VAL A 59 3.45 -2.53 7.19
CA VAL A 59 3.16 -3.42 6.06
C VAL A 59 2.10 -2.80 5.16
N CYS A 60 2.32 -2.82 3.85
CA CYS A 60 1.46 -2.11 2.91
C CYS A 60 0.87 -3.04 1.86
N GLU A 61 -0.47 -3.15 1.88
CA GLU A 61 -1.24 -3.80 0.83
C GLU A 61 -1.22 -2.95 -0.44
N ARG A 62 -1.10 -3.60 -1.60
CA ARG A 62 -1.17 -2.94 -2.91
C ARG A 62 -1.84 -3.78 -3.98
N GLY A 63 -2.56 -4.84 -3.63
CA GLY A 63 -3.18 -5.81 -4.53
C GLY A 63 -2.33 -7.06 -4.76
N ALA A 64 -2.99 -8.15 -5.12
CA ALA A 64 -2.41 -9.43 -5.51
C ALA A 64 -2.68 -9.72 -7.00
N SER A 65 -1.78 -10.45 -7.66
CA SER A 65 -1.94 -10.82 -9.07
C SER A 65 -3.22 -11.63 -9.29
N PHE A 66 -4.02 -11.22 -10.27
CA PHE A 66 -5.29 -11.87 -10.58
C PHE A 66 -5.40 -12.15 -12.08
N GLY A 67 -4.92 -13.31 -12.51
CA GLY A 67 -4.72 -13.60 -13.92
C GLY A 67 -3.61 -12.72 -14.53
N TYR A 68 -3.71 -12.44 -15.83
CA TYR A 68 -2.74 -11.61 -16.54
C TYR A 68 -3.14 -10.14 -16.52
N ASN A 69 -2.14 -9.27 -16.34
CA ASN A 69 -2.27 -7.81 -16.43
C ASN A 69 -3.31 -7.18 -15.50
N ASN A 70 -3.67 -7.86 -14.40
CA ASN A 70 -4.68 -7.39 -13.47
C ASN A 70 -4.33 -7.71 -12.01
N LEU A 71 -4.95 -6.97 -11.10
CA LEU A 71 -4.78 -7.06 -9.66
C LEU A 71 -6.14 -7.12 -8.96
N VAL A 72 -6.19 -7.83 -7.85
CA VAL A 72 -7.34 -7.84 -6.94
C VAL A 72 -6.87 -7.46 -5.53
N SER A 73 -7.65 -6.63 -4.85
CA SER A 73 -7.44 -6.30 -3.44
C SER A 73 -8.34 -7.16 -2.57
N ASP A 74 -7.78 -8.19 -1.95
CA ASP A 74 -8.48 -9.00 -0.96
C ASP A 74 -8.54 -8.23 0.36
N MET A 75 -9.69 -7.63 0.69
CA MET A 75 -9.84 -6.84 1.92
C MET A 75 -9.60 -7.62 3.21
N ARG A 76 -9.67 -8.96 3.18
CA ARG A 76 -9.30 -9.82 4.32
C ARG A 76 -7.80 -9.71 4.62
N SER A 77 -6.97 -9.40 3.63
CA SER A 77 -5.52 -9.23 3.79
C SER A 77 -5.18 -8.16 4.81
N LEU A 78 -5.97 -7.09 4.87
CA LEU A 78 -5.78 -5.99 5.80
C LEU A 78 -5.93 -6.47 7.25
N SER A 79 -6.94 -7.31 7.51
CA SER A 79 -7.15 -7.92 8.82
C SER A 79 -6.04 -8.91 9.16
N VAL A 80 -5.71 -9.84 8.24
CA VAL A 80 -4.67 -10.86 8.45
C VAL A 80 -3.30 -10.23 8.69
N MET A 81 -2.94 -9.17 7.97
CA MET A 81 -1.64 -8.52 8.15
C MET A 81 -1.50 -7.80 9.49
N ARG A 82 -2.59 -7.53 10.24
CA ARG A 82 -2.50 -7.03 11.62
C ARG A 82 -1.82 -8.04 12.55
N ASP A 83 -1.90 -9.33 12.25
CA ASP A 83 -1.25 -10.40 13.03
C ASP A 83 0.28 -10.31 13.02
N THR A 84 0.85 -9.48 12.13
CA THR A 84 2.29 -9.14 12.15
C THR A 84 2.66 -8.22 13.31
N GLY A 85 1.68 -7.59 13.98
CA GLY A 85 1.89 -6.55 14.99
C GLY A 85 2.40 -5.23 14.42
N CYS A 86 2.34 -5.04 13.10
CA CYS A 86 2.74 -3.81 12.42
C CYS A 86 1.52 -2.97 12.02
N PRO A 87 1.65 -1.63 11.93
CA PRO A 87 0.64 -0.79 11.30
C PRO A 87 0.42 -1.23 9.84
N VAL A 88 -0.85 -1.32 9.44
CA VAL A 88 -1.25 -1.77 8.10
C VAL A 88 -1.60 -0.56 7.24
N VAL A 89 -0.92 -0.39 6.12
CA VAL A 89 -1.16 0.68 5.14
C VAL A 89 -1.84 0.11 3.90
N PHE A 90 -2.79 0.83 3.31
CA PHE A 90 -3.38 0.45 2.01
C PHE A 90 -2.94 1.43 0.92
N ASP A 91 -2.34 0.91 -0.14
CA ASP A 91 -1.97 1.67 -1.34
C ASP A 91 -3.15 1.70 -2.32
N ALA A 92 -3.87 2.81 -2.34
CA ALA A 92 -5.09 2.94 -3.13
C ALA A 92 -4.82 3.07 -4.63
N THR A 93 -3.70 3.70 -5.02
CA THR A 93 -3.42 3.98 -6.44
C THR A 93 -2.78 2.78 -7.13
N HIS A 94 -1.84 2.08 -6.51
CA HIS A 94 -1.24 0.91 -7.13
C HIS A 94 -2.14 -0.32 -7.11
N SER A 95 -3.12 -0.37 -6.20
CA SER A 95 -4.13 -1.44 -6.16
C SER A 95 -5.09 -1.45 -7.36
N VAL A 96 -5.19 -0.33 -8.09
CA VAL A 96 -6.00 -0.21 -9.32
C VAL A 96 -5.16 -0.20 -10.60
N GLN A 97 -3.87 -0.52 -10.49
CA GLN A 97 -2.96 -0.60 -11.64
C GLN A 97 -3.30 -1.83 -12.51
N LEU A 98 -3.05 -1.73 -13.80
CA LEU A 98 -3.10 -2.86 -14.74
C LEU A 98 -1.66 -3.16 -15.20
N PRO A 99 -0.94 -4.08 -14.54
CA PRO A 99 0.49 -4.30 -14.79
C PRO A 99 0.77 -4.68 -16.24
N GLY A 100 1.57 -3.88 -16.96
CA GLY A 100 1.85 -4.10 -18.39
C GLY A 100 0.64 -3.99 -19.32
N GLY A 101 -0.49 -3.44 -18.84
CA GLY A 101 -1.76 -3.38 -19.58
C GLY A 101 -1.75 -2.48 -20.83
N GLN A 102 -0.68 -1.72 -21.07
CA GLN A 102 -0.51 -0.87 -22.26
C GLN A 102 0.65 -1.34 -23.16
N GLY A 103 1.14 -2.58 -22.97
CA GLY A 103 2.28 -3.11 -23.72
C GLY A 103 3.62 -2.66 -23.14
N SER A 104 4.03 -1.41 -23.40
CA SER A 104 5.31 -0.86 -22.92
C SER A 104 5.24 -0.18 -21.54
N SER A 105 4.03 0.02 -21.00
CA SER A 105 3.77 0.63 -19.69
C SER A 105 2.62 -0.07 -18.96
N SER A 106 2.51 0.19 -17.67
CA SER A 106 1.31 -0.19 -16.91
C SER A 106 0.15 0.75 -17.24
N GLY A 107 -1.06 0.19 -17.31
CA GLY A 107 -2.30 0.96 -17.28
C GLY A 107 -2.79 1.16 -15.85
N GLY A 108 -4.02 1.63 -15.70
CA GLY A 108 -4.66 1.80 -14.40
C GLY A 108 -6.09 2.30 -14.52
N GLN A 109 -6.88 2.08 -13.47
CA GLN A 109 -8.30 2.42 -13.40
C GLN A 109 -8.56 3.33 -12.21
N ARG A 110 -8.11 4.58 -12.29
CA ARG A 110 -8.19 5.57 -11.20
C ARG A 110 -9.62 5.77 -10.66
N GLU A 111 -10.63 5.52 -11.48
CA GLU A 111 -12.05 5.61 -11.10
C GLU A 111 -12.37 4.68 -9.91
N PHE A 112 -11.57 3.64 -9.68
CA PHE A 112 -11.70 2.74 -8.53
C PHE A 112 -10.87 3.16 -7.30
N VAL A 113 -10.05 4.21 -7.36
CA VAL A 113 -9.28 4.71 -6.19
C VAL A 113 -10.22 5.04 -5.03
N PRO A 114 -11.29 5.85 -5.19
CA PRO A 114 -12.20 6.14 -4.08
C PRO A 114 -12.94 4.89 -3.59
N VAL A 115 -13.24 3.95 -4.50
CA VAL A 115 -13.96 2.71 -4.16
C VAL A 115 -13.12 1.85 -3.23
N LEU A 116 -11.88 1.55 -3.61
CA LEU A 116 -10.99 0.72 -2.80
C LEU A 116 -10.50 1.44 -1.54
N ALA A 117 -10.26 2.76 -1.60
CA ALA A 117 -9.86 3.54 -0.43
C ALA A 117 -10.95 3.52 0.66
N ARG A 118 -12.23 3.75 0.29
CA ARG A 118 -13.34 3.64 1.25
C ARG A 118 -13.47 2.25 1.85
N ALA A 119 -13.34 1.20 1.03
CA ALA A 119 -13.38 -0.17 1.50
C ALA A 119 -12.25 -0.46 2.51
N ALA A 120 -11.02 -0.06 2.20
CA ALA A 120 -9.88 -0.28 3.09
C ALA A 120 -10.01 0.50 4.41
N VAL A 121 -10.46 1.75 4.35
CA VAL A 121 -10.70 2.56 5.56
C VAL A 121 -11.80 1.96 6.43
N ALA A 122 -12.91 1.51 5.83
CA ALA A 122 -14.01 0.85 6.55
C ALA A 122 -13.60 -0.49 7.18
N VAL A 123 -12.64 -1.20 6.58
CA VAL A 123 -12.05 -2.41 7.19
C VAL A 123 -11.18 -2.06 8.39
N GLY A 124 -10.56 -0.87 8.39
CA GLY A 124 -9.72 -0.35 9.46
C GLY A 124 -8.23 -0.48 9.13
N ILE A 125 -7.63 0.60 8.63
CA ILE A 125 -6.19 0.66 8.34
C ILE A 125 -5.49 1.68 9.24
N SER A 126 -4.18 1.55 9.38
CA SER A 126 -3.35 2.53 10.09
C SER A 126 -2.93 3.70 9.20
N GLY A 127 -2.98 3.54 7.88
CA GLY A 127 -2.69 4.62 6.94
C GLY A 127 -3.14 4.31 5.52
N LEU A 128 -3.35 5.37 4.74
CA LEU A 128 -3.60 5.30 3.31
C LEU A 128 -2.36 5.79 2.57
N PHE A 129 -1.95 5.08 1.53
CA PHE A 129 -0.97 5.55 0.55
C PHE A 129 -1.71 5.87 -0.75
N ALA A 130 -1.45 7.05 -1.32
CA ALA A 130 -1.99 7.44 -2.62
C ALA A 130 -1.01 8.38 -3.34
N GLU A 131 -0.85 8.17 -4.63
CA GLU A 131 -0.13 9.09 -5.51
C GLU A 131 -1.06 10.08 -6.18
N THR A 132 -0.58 11.29 -6.40
CA THR A 132 -1.36 12.37 -7.00
C THR A 132 -0.53 13.18 -7.97
N HIS A 133 -1.19 13.81 -8.93
CA HIS A 133 -0.56 14.73 -9.86
C HIS A 133 -1.53 15.88 -10.23
N PRO A 134 -1.06 17.12 -10.46
CA PRO A 134 -1.91 18.23 -10.91
C PRO A 134 -2.61 17.93 -12.24
N ASP A 135 -1.93 17.23 -13.14
CA ASP A 135 -2.46 16.77 -14.41
C ASP A 135 -1.99 15.34 -14.68
N PRO A 136 -2.68 14.31 -14.18
CA PRO A 136 -2.20 12.93 -14.27
C PRO A 136 -1.94 12.42 -15.70
N SER A 137 -2.49 13.08 -16.73
CA SER A 137 -2.20 12.74 -18.13
C SER A 137 -0.77 13.09 -18.55
N LYS A 138 -0.12 14.02 -17.82
CA LYS A 138 1.27 14.46 -18.02
C LYS A 138 2.25 13.84 -17.04
N ALA A 139 1.79 12.94 -16.15
CA ALA A 139 2.69 12.26 -15.23
C ALA A 139 3.65 11.35 -16.02
N LEU A 140 4.93 11.36 -15.64
CA LEU A 140 5.98 10.59 -16.33
C LEU A 140 5.90 9.08 -16.02
N SER A 141 5.24 8.71 -14.93
CA SER A 141 4.98 7.33 -14.51
C SER A 141 3.62 7.28 -13.81
N ASP A 142 2.95 6.13 -13.89
CA ASP A 142 1.72 5.81 -13.14
C ASP A 142 0.58 6.84 -13.29
N GLY A 143 0.63 7.64 -14.37
CA GLY A 143 -0.41 8.59 -14.73
C GLY A 143 -1.81 7.98 -14.72
N PRO A 144 -2.07 6.83 -15.38
CA PRO A 144 -3.38 6.20 -15.40
C PRO A 144 -4.01 5.92 -14.02
N ASN A 145 -3.21 5.64 -12.99
CA ASN A 145 -3.68 5.33 -11.63
C ASN A 145 -3.45 6.46 -10.61
N ALA A 146 -2.79 7.56 -10.97
CA ALA A 146 -2.64 8.72 -10.10
C ALA A 146 -3.97 9.48 -9.91
N TRP A 147 -4.25 9.89 -8.67
CA TRP A 147 -5.44 10.68 -8.35
C TRP A 147 -5.24 12.16 -8.72
N PRO A 148 -6.22 12.86 -9.33
CA PRO A 148 -6.12 14.29 -9.58
C PRO A 148 -5.96 15.07 -8.26
N LEU A 149 -4.96 15.97 -8.21
CA LEU A 149 -4.60 16.69 -6.98
C LEU A 149 -5.72 17.60 -6.46
N ASP A 150 -6.43 18.26 -7.36
CA ASP A 150 -7.58 19.11 -7.08
C ASP A 150 -8.78 18.34 -6.47
N ARG A 151 -8.78 17.02 -6.57
CA ARG A 151 -9.79 16.12 -6.00
C ARG A 151 -9.35 15.41 -4.72
N MET A 152 -8.15 15.70 -4.20
CA MET A 152 -7.62 15.01 -3.04
C MET A 152 -8.37 15.38 -1.76
N GLU A 153 -8.71 16.66 -1.58
CA GLU A 153 -9.41 17.16 -0.39
C GLU A 153 -10.77 16.45 -0.20
N GLU A 154 -11.64 16.48 -1.22
CA GLU A 154 -12.94 15.80 -1.22
C GLU A 154 -12.83 14.30 -0.86
N LEU A 155 -11.82 13.63 -1.42
CA LEU A 155 -11.57 12.22 -1.13
C LEU A 155 -11.19 12.04 0.34
N LEU A 156 -10.24 12.83 0.86
CA LEU A 156 -9.75 12.71 2.23
C LEU A 156 -10.81 13.03 3.26
N GLU A 157 -11.66 14.04 3.06
CA GLU A 157 -12.77 14.36 3.95
C GLU A 157 -13.69 13.15 4.15
N THR A 158 -14.11 12.53 3.04
CA THR A 158 -14.94 11.32 3.07
C THR A 158 -14.25 10.17 3.82
N LEU A 159 -12.95 9.98 3.58
CA LEU A 159 -12.20 8.90 4.23
C LEU A 159 -11.99 9.16 5.72
N MET A 160 -11.81 10.41 6.15
CA MET A 160 -11.68 10.76 7.57
C MET A 160 -12.97 10.48 8.35
N GLU A 161 -14.14 10.75 7.76
CA GLU A 161 -15.43 10.40 8.39
C GLU A 161 -15.59 8.88 8.58
N LEU A 162 -15.25 8.09 7.55
CA LEU A 162 -15.29 6.64 7.61
C LEU A 162 -14.28 6.08 8.62
N ASP A 163 -13.08 6.66 8.69
CA ASP A 163 -12.05 6.24 9.64
C ASP A 163 -12.51 6.50 11.08
N ALA A 164 -13.08 7.68 11.34
CA ALA A 164 -13.58 8.04 12.67
C ALA A 164 -14.66 7.06 13.16
N VAL A 165 -15.59 6.68 12.28
CA VAL A 165 -16.62 5.67 12.60
C VAL A 165 -15.96 4.32 12.90
N THR A 166 -15.11 3.84 12.01
CA THR A 166 -14.47 2.52 12.14
C THR A 166 -13.63 2.43 13.41
N LYS A 167 -12.80 3.44 13.68
CA LYS A 167 -11.88 3.46 14.83
C LYS A 167 -12.61 3.64 16.17
N LYS A 168 -13.78 4.30 16.18
CA LYS A 168 -14.61 4.43 17.40
C LYS A 168 -15.15 3.08 17.88
N HIS A 169 -15.47 2.17 16.97
CA HIS A 169 -16.07 0.87 17.30
C HIS A 169 -15.04 -0.27 17.39
N GLY A 170 -13.79 -0.02 16.99
CA GLY A 170 -12.76 -1.05 16.91
C GLY A 170 -12.89 -1.91 15.65
N PHE A 171 -12.07 -2.95 15.52
CA PHE A 171 -11.99 -3.79 14.31
C PHE A 171 -12.74 -5.14 14.45
N ALA A 172 -13.73 -5.20 15.35
CA ALA A 172 -14.48 -6.42 15.71
C ALA A 172 -15.74 -6.58 14.87
#